data_AF-A0A7Y2ULD3-F1
#
_entry.id   AF-A0A7Y2ULD3-F1
#
_cell.length_a   1.000
_cell.length_b   1.000
_cell.length_c   1.000
_cell.angle_alpha   90.00
_cell.angle_beta   90.00
_cell.angle_gamma   90.00
#
_symmetry.space_group_name_H-M   'P 1'
#
loop_
_entity.id
_entity.type
_entity.pdbx_description
1 polymer ?
#
loop_
_entity_poly.entity_id
_entity_poly.type
_entity_poly.pdbx_seq_one_letter_code
_entity_poly.pdbx_strand_id
1 'polypeptide(L)'
;VIATHPDIAECAVIGTEDQLKGQLPVGLFVLKSGVDRDVEEIQTELIKMVREKIGAIACFRESNCVARLPKTRSGKILRGTMRSIAAGKEYRMPSTIDDPVILDEITETLNEMGYPPK
;
A
#
# COMPACT_ATOMS: atom_id res chain seq x y z
N VAL A 1 4.67 -12.45 0.81
CA VAL A 1 6.07 -12.00 0.80
C VAL A 1 6.28 -10.82 1.73
N ILE A 2 5.69 -9.65 1.46
CA ILE A 2 5.80 -8.45 2.31
C ILE A 2 5.42 -8.73 3.77
N ALA A 3 4.26 -9.36 4.00
CA ALA A 3 3.81 -9.76 5.34
C ALA A 3 4.74 -10.73 6.10
N THR A 4 5.77 -11.30 5.45
CA THR A 4 6.75 -12.18 6.11
C THR A 4 7.99 -11.41 6.61
N HIS A 5 8.09 -10.12 6.31
CA HIS A 5 9.15 -9.26 6.82
C HIS A 5 8.97 -9.07 8.34
N PRO A 6 10.04 -9.21 9.16
CA PRO A 6 9.94 -9.24 10.61
C PRO A 6 9.34 -7.97 11.22
N ASP A 7 9.54 -6.82 10.58
CA ASP A 7 9.09 -5.53 11.10
C ASP A 7 7.69 -5.12 10.63
N ILE A 8 7.07 -5.88 9.73
CA ILE A 8 5.74 -5.55 9.18
C ILE A 8 4.65 -6.16 10.06
N ALA A 9 3.74 -5.31 10.54
CA ALA A 9 2.52 -5.73 11.22
C ALA A 9 1.45 -6.13 10.19
N GLU A 10 1.21 -5.27 9.20
CA GLU A 10 0.20 -5.47 8.16
C GLU A 10 0.65 -4.86 6.84
N CYS A 11 0.09 -5.35 5.73
CA CYS A 11 0.36 -4.77 4.42
C CYS A 11 -0.79 -4.95 3.44
N ALA A 12 -0.85 -4.06 2.46
CA ALA A 12 -1.69 -4.16 1.28
C ALA A 12 -0.86 -3.89 0.02
N VAL A 13 -1.17 -4.61 -1.05
CA VAL A 13 -0.66 -4.29 -2.38
C VAL A 13 -1.85 -3.98 -3.27
N ILE A 14 -1.79 -2.85 -3.96
CA ILE A 14 -2.78 -2.41 -4.95
C ILE A 14 -2.12 -2.30 -6.31
N GLY A 15 -2.90 -2.40 -7.39
CA GLY A 15 -2.43 -2.15 -8.74
C GLY A 15 -2.80 -0.74 -9.15
N THR A 16 -1.83 0.06 -9.58
CA THR A 16 -2.02 1.40 -10.15
C THR A 16 -1.83 1.36 -11.65
N GLU A 17 -2.43 2.30 -12.39
CA GLU A 17 -2.35 2.31 -13.85
C GLU A 17 -0.95 2.72 -14.32
N ASP A 18 -0.44 2.00 -15.32
CA ASP A 18 0.84 2.30 -15.97
C ASP A 18 0.67 2.19 -17.49
N GLN A 19 1.14 3.20 -18.23
CA GLN A 19 0.92 3.30 -19.68
C GLN A 19 1.58 2.17 -20.49
N LEU A 20 2.66 1.58 -19.98
CA LEU A 20 3.44 0.57 -20.70
C LEU A 20 3.09 -0.86 -20.27
N LYS A 21 2.80 -1.04 -18.98
CA LYS A 21 2.60 -2.35 -18.35
C LYS A 21 1.14 -2.62 -17.97
N GLY A 22 0.25 -1.67 -18.23
CA GLY A 22 -1.16 -1.73 -17.85
C GLY A 22 -1.36 -1.46 -16.36
N GLN A 23 -0.77 -2.28 -15.49
CA GLN A 23 -0.78 -2.06 -14.05
C GLN A 23 0.58 -2.33 -13.39
N LEU A 24 0.91 -1.54 -12.39
CA LEU A 24 2.06 -1.73 -11.50
C LEU A 24 1.61 -1.93 -10.06
N PRO A 25 2.27 -2.82 -9.29
CA PRO A 25 1.93 -2.99 -7.89
C PRO A 25 2.59 -1.93 -7.01
N VAL A 26 1.78 -1.34 -6.13
CA VAL A 26 2.19 -0.39 -5.09
C VAL A 26 1.91 -1.01 -3.73
N GLY A 27 2.93 -1.03 -2.86
CA GLY A 27 2.83 -1.57 -1.50
C GLY A 27 2.54 -0.48 -0.46
N LEU A 28 1.61 -0.77 0.45
CA LEU A 28 1.40 0.02 1.67
C LEU A 28 1.60 -0.92 2.85
N PHE A 29 2.37 -0.50 3.84
CA PHE A 29 2.68 -1.35 5.00
C PHE A 29 2.63 -0.59 6.31
N VAL A 30 2.31 -1.31 7.37
CA VAL A 30 2.28 -0.82 8.75
C VAL A 30 3.40 -1.51 9.50
N LEU A 31 4.22 -0.75 10.22
CA LEU A 31 5.26 -1.30 11.07
C LEU A 31 4.70 -1.86 12.37
N LYS A 32 5.39 -2.83 12.95
CA LYS A 32 5.13 -3.28 14.31
C LYS A 32 5.47 -2.17 15.30
N SER A 33 4.77 -2.18 16.44
CA SER A 33 5.07 -1.25 17.54
C SER A 33 6.52 -1.40 18.00
N GLY A 34 7.21 -0.27 18.18
CA GLY A 34 8.60 -0.22 18.66
C GLY A 34 9.66 -0.47 17.59
N VAL A 35 9.30 -0.47 16.30
CA VAL A 35 10.27 -0.45 15.20
C VAL A 35 10.70 1.00 14.97
N ASP A 36 11.94 1.32 15.31
CA ASP A 36 12.56 2.65 15.10
C ASP A 36 13.56 2.66 13.92
N ARG A 37 13.44 1.68 13.02
CA ARG A 37 14.30 1.57 11.83
C ARG A 37 13.88 2.62 10.78
N ASP A 38 14.84 3.00 9.95
CA ASP A 38 14.57 3.87 8.81
C ASP A 38 13.58 3.20 7.84
N VAL A 39 12.54 3.95 7.46
CA VAL A 39 11.50 3.49 6.54
C VAL A 39 12.08 3.21 5.16
N GLU A 40 13.06 4.00 4.70
CA GLU A 40 13.68 3.81 3.37
C GLU A 40 14.46 2.48 3.28
N GLU A 41 15.12 2.09 4.39
CA GLU A 41 15.78 0.78 4.49
C GLU A 41 14.77 -0.35 4.35
N ILE A 42 13.64 -0.27 5.09
CA ILE A 42 12.59 -1.29 5.04
C ILE A 42 11.96 -1.35 3.65
N GLN A 43 11.68 -0.21 3.01
CA GLN A 43 11.18 -0.18 1.63
C GLN A 43 12.12 -0.91 0.66
N THR A 44 13.42 -0.66 0.77
CA THR A 44 14.45 -1.33 -0.04
C THR A 44 14.46 -2.85 0.20
N GLU A 45 14.36 -3.27 1.46
CA GLU A 45 14.26 -4.69 1.84
C GLU A 45 13.01 -5.35 1.26
N LEU A 46 11.84 -4.70 1.33
CA LEU A 46 10.59 -5.21 0.77
C LEU A 46 10.67 -5.40 -0.74
N ILE A 47 11.23 -4.43 -1.46
CA ILE A 47 11.43 -4.50 -2.92
C ILE A 47 12.33 -5.69 -3.27
N LYS A 48 13.46 -5.83 -2.56
CA LYS A 48 14.39 -6.94 -2.72
C LYS A 48 13.71 -8.28 -2.45
N MET A 49 12.99 -8.41 -1.34
CA MET A 49 12.27 -9.64 -0.96
C MET A 49 11.26 -10.07 -2.02
N VAL A 50 10.48 -9.14 -2.57
CA VAL A 50 9.52 -9.45 -3.65
C VAL A 50 10.24 -9.90 -4.91
N ARG A 51 11.32 -9.20 -5.29
CA ARG A 51 12.13 -9.56 -6.45
C ARG A 51 12.77 -10.95 -6.29
N GLU A 52 13.26 -11.31 -5.11
CA GLU A 52 13.88 -12.61 -4.85
C GLU A 52 12.85 -13.76 -4.81
N LYS A 53 11.70 -13.56 -4.16
CA LYS A 53 10.73 -14.64 -3.94
C LYS A 53 9.74 -14.82 -5.09
N ILE A 54 9.41 -13.75 -5.83
CA ILE A 54 8.44 -13.80 -6.95
C ILE A 54 9.15 -13.61 -8.30
N GLY A 55 10.23 -12.83 -8.33
CA GLY A 55 10.98 -12.54 -9.55
C GLY A 55 10.77 -11.12 -10.05
N ALA A 56 11.63 -10.70 -10.99
CA ALA A 56 11.58 -9.37 -11.60
C ALA A 56 10.25 -9.08 -12.34
N ILE A 57 9.54 -10.14 -12.76
CA ILE A 57 8.23 -10.03 -13.42
C ILE A 57 7.17 -9.36 -12.54
N ALA A 58 7.30 -9.45 -11.21
CA ALA A 58 6.38 -8.81 -10.27
C ALA A 58 6.36 -7.29 -10.42
N CYS A 59 7.42 -6.68 -10.96
CA CYS A 59 7.53 -5.22 -11.15
C CYS A 59 7.24 -4.40 -9.88
N PHE A 60 7.41 -4.98 -8.69
CA PHE A 60 7.25 -4.29 -7.42
C PHE A 60 8.46 -3.38 -7.16
N ARG A 61 8.22 -2.08 -7.19
CA ARG A 61 9.26 -1.04 -7.14
C ARG A 61 9.00 0.03 -6.11
N GLU A 62 7.75 0.17 -5.68
CA GLU A 62 7.33 1.25 -4.80
C GLU A 62 6.53 0.68 -3.63
N SER A 63 6.87 1.15 -2.45
CA SER A 63 6.10 0.91 -1.25
C SER A 63 6.29 2.04 -0.26
N ASN A 64 5.29 2.33 0.55
CA ASN A 64 5.43 3.31 1.62
C ASN A 64 4.78 2.85 2.93
N CYS A 65 5.28 3.40 4.03
CA CYS A 65 4.76 3.16 5.36
C CYS A 65 3.49 3.99 5.56
N VAL A 66 2.48 3.40 6.20
CA VAL A 66 1.24 4.06 6.62
C VAL A 66 0.99 3.76 8.08
N ALA A 67 0.32 4.68 8.79
CA ALA A 67 -0.01 4.48 10.20
C ALA A 67 -0.96 3.29 10.41
N ARG A 68 -1.92 3.11 9.48
CA ARG A 68 -2.95 2.06 9.50
C ARG A 68 -3.53 1.85 8.11
N LEU A 69 -4.18 0.71 7.89
CA LEU A 69 -4.87 0.40 6.64
C LEU A 69 -6.39 0.50 6.83
N PRO A 70 -7.14 1.00 5.82
CA PRO A 70 -8.58 1.17 5.93
C PRO A 70 -9.25 -0.21 5.90
N LYS A 71 -10.10 -0.49 6.90
CA LYS A 71 -10.73 -1.80 7.07
C LYS A 71 -12.23 -1.68 7.25
N THR A 72 -12.92 -2.79 7.00
CA THR A 72 -14.28 -2.95 7.52
C THR A 72 -14.24 -3.26 9.01
N ARG A 73 -15.38 -3.12 9.70
CA ARG A 73 -15.57 -3.57 11.10
C ARG A 73 -15.25 -5.06 11.34
N SER A 74 -15.16 -5.86 10.28
CA SER A 74 -14.74 -7.27 10.34
C SER A 74 -13.25 -7.49 10.04
N GLY A 75 -12.47 -6.41 9.87
CA GLY A 75 -11.03 -6.45 9.61
C GLY A 75 -10.63 -6.61 8.14
N LYS A 76 -11.59 -6.59 7.19
CA LYS A 76 -11.27 -6.72 5.76
C LYS A 76 -10.64 -5.41 5.25
N ILE A 77 -9.41 -5.50 4.76
CA ILE A 77 -8.71 -4.37 4.12
C ILE A 77 -9.43 -3.93 2.83
N LEU A 78 -9.70 -2.63 2.72
CA LEU A 78 -10.43 -1.99 1.62
C LEU A 78 -9.52 -1.69 0.42
N ARG A 79 -8.87 -2.73 -0.13
CA ARG A 79 -7.94 -2.61 -1.28
C ARG A 79 -8.57 -1.98 -2.53
N GLY A 80 -9.87 -2.23 -2.76
CA GLY A 80 -10.59 -1.64 -3.88
C GLY A 80 -10.70 -0.11 -3.78
N THR A 81 -10.98 0.39 -2.58
CA THR A 81 -11.06 1.84 -2.30
C THR A 81 -9.69 2.49 -2.47
N MET A 82 -8.64 1.90 -1.88
CA MET A 82 -7.26 2.40 -2.06
C MET A 82 -6.82 2.41 -3.53
N ARG A 83 -7.22 1.40 -4.32
CA ARG A 83 -6.98 1.37 -5.77
C ARG A 83 -7.67 2.54 -6.48
N SER A 84 -8.93 2.82 -6.16
CA SER A 84 -9.64 3.96 -6.75
C SER A 84 -8.99 5.29 -6.39
N ILE A 85 -8.58 5.48 -5.13
CA ILE A 85 -7.83 6.66 -4.67
C ILE A 85 -6.55 6.82 -5.48
N ALA A 86 -5.72 5.78 -5.56
CA ALA A 86 -4.46 5.83 -6.30
C ALA A 86 -4.65 6.06 -7.81
N ALA A 87 -5.81 5.71 -8.36
CA ALA A 87 -6.17 5.96 -9.76
C ALA A 87 -6.87 7.32 -9.97
N GLY A 88 -7.11 8.11 -8.91
CA GLY A 88 -7.85 9.37 -9.01
C GLY A 88 -9.31 9.19 -9.44
N LYS A 89 -9.87 7.98 -9.23
CA LYS A 89 -11.24 7.63 -9.63
C LYS A 89 -12.20 7.81 -8.46
N GLU A 90 -13.43 8.18 -8.78
CA GLU A 90 -14.51 8.19 -7.80
C GLU A 90 -14.65 6.81 -7.13
N TYR A 91 -14.90 6.85 -5.82
CA TYR A 91 -15.18 5.66 -5.04
C TYR A 91 -16.34 5.91 -4.09
N ARG A 92 -17.08 4.84 -3.78
CA ARG A 92 -18.10 4.87 -2.75
C ARG A 92 -17.48 4.43 -1.43
N MET A 93 -17.49 5.30 -0.44
CA MET A 93 -17.10 4.94 0.92
C MET A 93 -17.98 3.78 1.42
N PRO A 94 -17.39 2.64 1.84
CA PRO A 94 -18.16 1.52 2.37
C PRO A 94 -18.82 1.90 3.70
N SER A 95 -20.11 1.63 3.86
CA SER A 95 -20.84 1.91 5.11
C SER A 95 -20.34 1.09 6.31
N THR A 96 -19.60 0.02 6.04
CA THR A 96 -19.01 -0.88 7.04
C THR A 96 -17.55 -0.56 7.37
N ILE A 97 -17.01 0.56 6.87
CA ILE A 97 -15.68 1.04 7.25
C ILE A 97 -15.63 1.28 8.77
N ASP A 98 -14.48 0.98 9.38
CA ASP A 98 -14.24 1.22 10.80
C ASP A 98 -14.02 2.70 11.10
N ASP A 99 -13.11 3.33 10.38
CA ASP A 99 -12.76 4.73 10.49
C ASP A 99 -12.57 5.36 9.10
N PRO A 100 -13.49 6.25 8.67
CA PRO A 100 -13.39 6.99 7.41
C PRO A 100 -12.12 7.82 7.24
N VAL A 101 -11.56 8.36 8.34
CA VAL A 101 -10.41 9.28 8.30
C VAL A 101 -9.18 8.61 7.71
N ILE A 102 -9.08 7.28 7.82
CA ILE A 102 -8.00 6.49 7.22
C ILE A 102 -7.95 6.68 5.70
N LEU A 103 -9.09 6.93 5.04
CA LEU A 103 -9.09 7.15 3.59
C LEU A 103 -8.37 8.45 3.22
N ASP A 104 -8.46 9.47 4.05
CA ASP A 104 -7.74 10.74 3.86
C ASP A 104 -6.24 10.54 4.13
N GLU A 105 -5.87 9.86 5.22
CA GLU A 105 -4.48 9.49 5.54
C GLU A 105 -3.81 8.71 4.39
N ILE A 106 -4.51 7.72 3.82
CA ILE A 106 -4.03 6.96 2.67
C ILE A 106 -3.93 7.83 1.42
N THR A 107 -4.86 8.77 1.23
CA THR A 107 -4.81 9.71 0.10
C THR A 107 -3.58 10.60 0.18
N GLU A 108 -3.25 11.13 1.37
CA GLU A 108 -2.04 11.92 1.61
C GLU A 108 -0.77 11.13 1.28
N THR A 109 -0.63 9.90 1.81
CA THR A 109 0.53 9.05 1.50
C THR A 109 0.63 8.73 0.01
N LEU A 110 -0.50 8.44 -0.66
CA LEU A 110 -0.51 8.18 -2.10
C LEU A 110 -0.10 9.42 -2.91
N ASN A 111 -0.55 10.61 -2.50
CA ASN A 111 -0.15 11.87 -3.13
C ASN A 111 1.37 12.11 -3.01
N GLU A 112 1.96 11.84 -1.84
CA GLU A 112 3.41 11.93 -1.63
C GLU A 112 4.18 10.94 -2.51
N MET A 113 3.61 9.77 -2.77
CA MET A 113 4.14 8.78 -3.72
C MET A 113 3.90 9.15 -5.19
N GLY A 114 3.18 10.23 -5.48
CA GLY A 114 2.89 10.69 -6.85
C GLY A 114 1.64 10.09 -7.49
N TYR A 115 0.71 9.54 -6.70
CA TYR A 115 -0.58 9.02 -7.15
C TYR A 115 -1.73 9.97 -6.78
N PRO A 116 -2.70 10.20 -7.68
CA PRO A 116 -2.73 9.72 -9.06
C PRO A 116 -1.64 10.36 -9.93
N PRO A 117 -1.14 9.64 -10.95
CA PRO A 117 -0.18 10.21 -11.90
C PRO A 117 -0.82 11.39 -12.64
N LYS A 118 -0.06 12.48 -12.78
CA LYS A 118 -0.49 13.69 -13.50
C LYS A 118 -0.47 13.50 -15.02
#